data_AF-A0A0K8R948-F1
#
_entry.id   AF-A0A0K8R948-F1
#
_cell.length_a   1.000
_cell.length_b   1.000
_cell.length_c   1.000
_cell.angle_alpha   90.00
_cell.angle_beta   90.00
_cell.angle_gamma   90.00
#
_symmetry.space_group_name_H-M   'P 1'
#
loop_
_entity.id
_entity.type
_entity.pdbx_description
1 polymer ?
#
loop_
_entity_poly.entity_id
_entity_poly.type
_entity_poly.pdbx_seq_one_letter_code
_entity_poly.pdbx_strand_id
1 'polypeptide(L)' 'MLETVIPRKTPSYVLVLLGSRCGQVGLVLKRDRDRCCATVQMLYDKEVMNFDYDSISEYVGDTSYHD' A
#
# COMPACT_ATOMS: atom_id res chain seq x y z
N MET A 1 2.43 -21.54 -3.94
CA MET A 1 3.28 -20.34 -3.88
C MET A 1 2.37 -19.15 -4.10
N LEU A 2 2.46 -18.11 -3.26
CA LEU A 2 1.64 -16.90 -3.32
C LEU A 2 2.56 -15.69 -3.45
N GLU A 3 2.07 -14.64 -4.11
CA GLU A 3 2.78 -13.37 -4.35
C GLU A 3 1.89 -12.20 -3.96
N THR A 4 2.49 -11.05 -3.62
CA THR A 4 1.73 -9.83 -3.37
C THR A 4 1.18 -9.25 -4.68
N VAL A 5 0.06 -8.55 -4.59
CA VAL A 5 -0.55 -7.87 -5.74
C VAL A 5 -0.45 -6.37 -5.52
N ILE A 6 0.17 -5.66 -6.45
CA ILE A 6 0.23 -4.20 -6.40
C ILE A 6 -0.86 -3.63 -7.31
N PRO A 7 -1.82 -2.86 -6.76
CA PRO A 7 -2.95 -2.40 -7.52
C PRO A 7 -2.52 -1.46 -8.66
N ARG A 8 -3.23 -1.54 -9.79
CA ARG A 8 -2.92 -0.75 -10.99
C ARG A 8 -3.80 0.49 -11.15
N LYS A 9 -4.95 0.51 -10.48
CA LYS A 9 -5.97 1.57 -10.58
C LYS A 9 -5.65 2.71 -9.61
N THR A 10 -6.21 3.89 -9.88
CA THR A 10 -6.14 5.04 -8.99
C THR A 10 -7.57 5.59 -8.78
N PRO A 11 -8.00 5.88 -7.54
CA PRO A 11 -7.31 5.57 -6.29
C PRO A 11 -7.27 4.05 -6.04
N SER A 12 -6.25 3.58 -5.32
CA SER A 12 -6.18 2.20 -4.83
C SER A 12 -5.39 2.12 -3.55
N TYR A 13 -5.76 1.16 -2.71
CA TYR A 13 -5.24 1.02 -1.36
C TYR A 13 -4.43 -0.25 -1.22
N VAL A 14 -3.48 -0.22 -0.29
CA VAL A 14 -2.64 -1.36 0.05
C VAL A 14 -2.60 -1.56 1.56
N LEU A 15 -2.51 -2.81 1.98
CA LEU A 15 -2.23 -3.22 3.35
C LEU A 15 -0.73 -3.47 3.49
N VAL A 16 -0.13 -2.93 4.55
CA VAL A 16 1.24 -3.23 4.93
C VAL A 16 1.30 -4.60 5.62
N LEU A 17 2.11 -5.50 5.08
CA LEU A 17 2.23 -6.89 5.54
C LEU A 17 3.43 -7.11 6.47
N LEU A 18 4.47 -6.26 6.36
CA LEU A 18 5.75 -6.44 7.04
C LEU A 18 6.23 -5.13 7.69
N GLY A 19 7.08 -5.23 8.71
CA GLY A 19 7.72 -4.08 9.37
C GLY A 19 6.86 -3.36 10.41
N SER A 20 7.28 -2.16 10.81
CA SER A 20 6.69 -1.38 11.92
C SER A 20 5.28 -0.86 11.64
N ARG A 21 4.90 -0.75 10.37
CA ARG A 21 3.60 -0.28 9.91
C ARG A 21 2.63 -1.44 9.57
N CYS A 22 3.00 -2.68 9.87
CA CYS A 22 2.20 -3.87 9.57
C CYS A 22 0.76 -3.73 10.08
N GLY A 23 -0.20 -4.15 9.25
CA GLY A 23 -1.63 -4.07 9.52
C GLY A 23 -2.28 -2.72 9.16
N GLN A 24 -1.48 -1.70 8.81
CA GLN A 24 -2.01 -0.40 8.41
C GLN A 24 -2.34 -0.36 6.92
N VAL A 25 -3.37 0.41 6.57
CA VAL A 25 -3.80 0.64 5.20
C VAL A 25 -3.29 2.01 4.71
N GLY A 26 -2.87 2.07 3.45
CA GLY A 26 -2.41 3.29 2.80
C GLY A 26 -2.91 3.41 1.37
N LEU A 27 -2.96 4.65 0.87
CA LEU A 27 -3.28 5.00 -0.52
C LEU A 27 -2.00 4.98 -1.37
N VAL A 28 -2.02 4.28 -2.49
CA VAL A 28 -0.89 4.28 -3.44
C VAL A 28 -0.88 5.59 -4.22
N LEU A 29 0.17 6.39 -4.04
CA LEU A 29 0.38 7.63 -4.78
C LEU A 29 1.13 7.41 -6.09
N LYS A 30 2.18 6.58 -6.04
CA LYS A 30 3.04 6.30 -7.19
C LYS A 30 3.62 4.89 -7.11
N ARG A 31 3.81 4.27 -8.26
CA ARG A 31 4.50 2.99 -8.41
C ARG A 31 5.78 3.18 -9.19
N ASP A 32 6.85 2.54 -8.73
CA ASP A 32 8.13 2.45 -9.42
C ASP A 32 8.40 0.97 -9.73
N ARG A 33 8.17 0.59 -10.99
CA ARG A 33 8.31 -0.80 -11.43
C ARG A 33 9.77 -1.21 -11.60
N ASP A 34 10.65 -0.26 -11.87
CA ASP A 34 12.08 -0.52 -12.08
C ASP A 34 12.76 -0.81 -10.73
N ARG A 35 12.27 -0.17 -9.66
CA ARG A 35 12.75 -0.36 -8.29
C ARG A 35 11.88 -1.31 -7.44
N CYS A 36 10.82 -1.88 -8.02
CA CYS A 36 9.86 -2.75 -7.33
C CYS A 36 9.31 -2.15 -6.02
N CYS A 37 8.99 -0.85 -6.03
CA CYS A 37 8.50 -0.15 -4.84
C CYS A 37 7.33 0.79 -5.16
N ALA A 38 6.57 1.17 -4.13
CA ALA A 38 5.47 2.11 -4.22
C ALA A 38 5.61 3.21 -3.17
N THR A 39 5.29 4.44 -3.56
CA THR A 39 5.07 5.55 -2.64
C THR A 39 3.62 5.49 -2.16
N VAL A 40 3.43 5.38 -0.85
CA VAL A 40 2.14 5.16 -0.19
C VAL A 40 1.93 6.24 0.86
N GLN A 41 0.74 6.83 0.88
CA GLN A 41 0.29 7.68 1.96
C GLN A 41 -0.53 6.86 2.97
N MET A 42 -0.10 6.81 4.22
CA MET A 42 -0.80 6.09 5.28
C MET A 42 -2.13 6.75 5.61
N LEU A 43 -3.19 5.97 5.82
CA LEU A 43 -4.52 6.56 6.06
C LEU A 43 -4.66 7.18 7.46
N TYR A 44 -3.96 6.62 8.46
CA TYR A 44 -4.08 7.02 9.86
C TYR A 44 -3.40 8.36 10.19
N ASP A 45 -2.10 8.48 9.89
CA ASP A 45 -1.28 9.66 10.22
C ASP A 45 -0.92 10.53 9.00
N LYS A 46 -1.38 10.13 7.80
CA LYS A 46 -1.10 10.82 6.52
C LYS A 46 0.38 10.90 6.15
N GLU A 47 1.25 10.14 6.84
CA GLU A 47 2.67 10.05 6.46
C GLU A 47 2.85 9.41 5.08
N VAL A 48 3.84 9.90 4.33
CA VAL A 48 4.17 9.37 3.00
C VAL A 48 5.47 8.59 3.09
N MET A 49 5.42 7.32 2.73
CA MET A 49 6.55 6.39 2.83
C MET A 49 6.69 5.57 1.54
N ASN A 50 7.87 5.01 1.32
CA ASN A 50 8.10 4.05 0.25
C ASN A 50 8.11 2.63 0.82
N PHE A 51 7.45 1.71 0.12
CA PHE A 51 7.37 0.30 0.47
C PHE A 51 7.81 -0.55 -0.72
N ASP A 52 8.59 -1.59 -0.43
CA ASP A 52 8.89 -2.64 -1.41
C ASP A 52 7.63 -3.45 -1.70
N TYR A 53 7.46 -3.93 -2.93
CA TYR A 53 6.27 -4.68 -3.33
C TYR A 53 6.02 -5.93 -2.49
N ASP A 54 7.06 -6.57 -1.96
CA ASP A 54 6.92 -7.76 -1.11
C ASP A 54 6.38 -7.43 0.29
N SER A 55 6.39 -6.15 0.68
CA SER A 55 5.95 -5.67 1.99
C SER A 55 4.51 -5.17 2.02
N ILE A 56 3.86 -5.04 0.86
CA ILE A 56 2.50 -4.50 0.72
C ILE A 56 1.69 -5.30 -0.29
N SER A 57 0.37 -5.34 -0.14
CA SER A 57 -0.54 -5.93 -1.14
C SER A 57 -1.85 -5.16 -1.23
N GLU A 58 -2.53 -5.26 -2.38
CA GLU A 58 -3.82 -4.64 -2.65
C GLU A 58 -4.81 -4.92 -1.51
N TYR A 59 -5.36 -3.85 -0.98
CA TYR A 59 -6.39 -3.89 0.05
C TYR A 59 -7.75 -3.74 -0.61
N VAL A 60 -8.54 -4.82 -0.56
CA VAL A 60 -9.91 -4.91 -1.13
C VAL A 60 -11.01 -4.79 -0.06
N GLY A 61 -10.64 -4.49 1.18
CA GLY A 61 -11.58 -4.27 2.27
C GLY A 61 -12.24 -2.90 2.20
N ASP A 62 -13.18 -2.65 3.11
CA ASP A 62 -13.88 -1.38 3.19
C ASP A 62 -12.93 -0.24 3.60
N THR A 63 -12.90 0.83 2.80
CA THR A 63 -12.11 2.05 3.04
C THR A 63 -12.96 3.25 3.41
N SER A 64 -14.30 3.11 3.45
CA SER A 64 -15.24 4.19 3.76
C SER A 64 -15.06 4.81 5.14
N TYR A 65 -14.40 4.10 6.06
CA TYR A 65 -14.06 4.60 7.40
C TYR A 65 -12.89 5.61 7.43
N HIS A 66 -12.21 5.84 6.31
CA HIS A 66 -10.98 6.66 6.25
C HIS A 66 -11.07 7.90 5.33
N ASP A 67 -12.26 8.19 4.78
CA ASP A 67 -12.55 9.41 4.01
C ASP A 67 -12.89 10.62 4.91
#